data_AF-A0A1H9XH20-F1
#
_entry.id   AF-A0A1H9XH20-F1
#
_cell.length_a   1.000
_cell.length_b   1.000
_cell.length_c   1.000
_cell.angle_alpha   90.00
_cell.angle_beta   90.00
_cell.angle_gamma   90.00
#
_symmetry.space_group_name_H-M   'P 1'
#
loop_
_entity.id
_entity.type
_entity.pdbx_description
1 polymer ?
#
loop_
_entity_poly.entity_id
_entity_poly.type
_entity_poly.pdbx_seq_one_letter_code
_entity_poly.pdbx_strand_id
1 'polypeptide(L)' 'MLLLWQLSLFVSIATLLVGVVKTSWVFLLISTFTFIPIAYYFSGANNAWKYVGLTPVILLVLTILIWFISKKKMSAYKG' A
#
# COMPACT_ATOMS: atom_id res chain seq x y z
N MET A 1 15.80 -16.43 1.06
CA MET A 1 15.21 -15.30 1.81
C MET A 1 15.21 -13.97 1.05
N LEU A 2 16.32 -13.53 0.45
CA LEU A 2 16.44 -12.19 -0.18
C LEU A 2 15.51 -11.96 -1.38
N LEU A 3 15.31 -12.97 -2.23
CA LEU A 3 14.55 -12.83 -3.48
C LEU A 3 13.06 -12.54 -3.24
N LEU A 4 12.44 -13.21 -2.26
CA LEU A 4 11.05 -12.94 -1.84
C LEU A 4 10.87 -11.52 -1.30
N TRP A 5 11.86 -11.01 -0.56
CA TRP A 5 11.84 -9.65 -0.03
C TRP A 5 11.97 -8.61 -1.15
N GLN A 6 12.90 -8.82 -2.09
CA GLN A 6 13.09 -7.93 -3.25
C GLN A 6 11.88 -7.92 -4.19
N LEU A 7 11.29 -9.09 -4.47
CA LEU A 7 10.07 -9.21 -5.27
C LEU A 7 8.89 -8.51 -4.58
N SER A 8 8.73 -8.70 -3.27
CA SER A 8 7.65 -8.06 -2.51
C SER A 8 7.79 -6.54 -2.53
N LEU A 9 9.01 -6.02 -2.37
CA LEU A 9 9.29 -4.59 -2.48
C LEU A 9 8.98 -4.04 -3.88
N PHE A 10 9.45 -4.73 -4.92
CA PHE A 10 9.24 -4.31 -6.30
C PHE A 10 7.75 -4.31 -6.67
N VAL A 11 7.05 -5.41 -6.37
CA VAL A 11 5.61 -5.54 -6.62
C VAL A 11 4.84 -4.48 -5.82
N SER A 12 5.24 -4.19 -4.60
CA SER A 12 4.54 -3.20 -3.80
C SER A 12 4.75 -1.77 -4.29
N ILE A 13 5.95 -1.39 -4.75
CA ILE A 13 6.20 -0.08 -5.35
C ILE A 13 5.44 0.06 -6.67
N ALA A 14 5.48 -0.98 -7.52
CA ALA A 14 4.78 -0.98 -8.79
C ALA A 14 3.26 -0.86 -8.62
N THR A 15 2.67 -1.63 -7.70
CA THR A 15 1.23 -1.59 -7.41
C THR A 15 0.80 -0.28 -6.74
N LEU A 16 1.66 0.32 -5.90
CA LEU A 16 1.43 1.65 -5.33
C LEU A 16 1.39 2.72 -6.42
N LEU A 17 2.39 2.75 -7.32
CA LEU A 17 2.41 3.70 -8.44
C LEU A 17 1.18 3.53 -9.34
N VAL A 18 0.85 2.31 -9.74
CA VAL A 18 -0.33 2.03 -10.57
C VAL A 18 -1.63 2.38 -9.84
N GLY A 19 -1.72 2.08 -8.54
CA GLY A 19 -2.88 2.36 -7.69
C GLY A 19 -3.13 3.86 -7.51
N VAL A 20 -2.07 4.65 -7.35
CA VAL A 20 -2.14 6.12 -7.30
C VAL A 20 -2.53 6.69 -8.66
N VAL A 21 -1.85 6.29 -9.75
CA VAL A 21 -2.12 6.79 -11.12
C VAL A 21 -3.54 6.45 -11.57
N LYS A 22 -3.99 5.22 -11.34
CA LYS A 22 -5.35 4.80 -11.73
C LYS A 22 -6.42 5.15 -10.69
N THR A 23 -6.06 5.78 -9.57
CA THR A 23 -6.97 6.07 -8.44
C THR A 23 -7.79 4.83 -8.05
N SER A 24 -7.15 3.66 -8.10
CA SER A 24 -7.84 2.39 -7.92
C SER A 24 -7.55 1.84 -6.54
N TRP A 25 -8.58 1.89 -5.71
CA TRP A 25 -8.56 1.42 -4.33
C TRP A 25 -8.13 -0.07 -4.22
N VAL A 26 -8.52 -0.90 -5.19
CA VAL A 26 -8.20 -2.34 -5.20
C VAL A 26 -6.69 -2.58 -5.31
N PHE A 27 -5.99 -1.84 -6.19
CA PHE A 27 -4.53 -1.98 -6.34
C PHE A 27 -3.77 -1.48 -5.11
N LEU A 28 -4.29 -0.45 -4.42
CA LEU A 28 -3.71 0.04 -3.18
C LEU A 28 -3.92 -0.93 -2.00
N LEU A 29 -5.07 -1.60 -1.94
CA LEU A 29 -5.31 -2.70 -1.00
C LEU A 29 -4.31 -3.83 -1.19
N ILE A 30 -4.08 -4.26 -2.44
CA ILE A 30 -3.10 -5.30 -2.77
C ILE A 30 -1.68 -4.88 -2.33
N SER A 31 -1.32 -3.60 -2.54
CA SER A 31 -0.03 -3.06 -2.07
C SER A 31 0.09 -3.09 -0.53
N THR A 32 -1.01 -2.81 0.17
CA THR A 32 -1.05 -2.85 1.64
C THR A 32 -0.80 -4.27 2.16
N PHE A 33 -1.45 -5.27 1.57
CA PHE A 33 -1.25 -6.68 1.95
C PHE A 33 0.15 -7.20 1.62
N THR A 34 0.72 -6.78 0.48
CA THR A 34 2.09 -7.17 0.10
C THR A 34 3.16 -6.51 0.97
N PHE A 35 2.85 -5.38 1.64
CA PHE A 35 3.72 -4.78 2.65
C PHE A 35 3.70 -5.47 4.02
N ILE A 36 2.73 -6.34 4.32
CA ILE A 36 2.65 -7.06 5.61
C ILE A 36 3.91 -7.89 5.91
N PRO A 37 4.41 -8.76 5.01
CA PRO A 37 5.63 -9.51 5.27
C PRO A 37 6.87 -8.61 5.43
N ILE A 38 6.92 -7.48 4.72
CA ILE A 38 7.99 -6.48 4.86
C ILE A 38 7.92 -5.81 6.24
N ALA A 39 6.71 -5.46 6.69
CA ALA A 39 6.50 -4.87 8.01
C ALA A 39 6.82 -5.85 9.13
N TYR A 40 6.46 -7.12 8.98
CA TYR A 40 6.81 -8.17 9.93
C TYR A 40 8.32 -8.35 10.04
N TYR A 41 9.04 -8.32 8.91
CA TYR A 41 10.50 -8.38 8.88
C TYR A 41 11.16 -7.22 9.64
N PHE A 42 10.65 -6.00 9.47
CA PHE A 42 11.21 -4.80 10.12
C PHE A 42 10.68 -4.55 11.55
N SER A 43 9.61 -5.23 11.98
CA SER A 43 9.07 -5.12 13.34
C SER A 43 10.04 -5.60 14.42
N GLY A 44 10.90 -6.57 14.09
CA GLY A 44 11.94 -7.08 14.99
C GLY A 44 13.19 -6.19 15.11
N ALA A 45 13.23 -5.05 14.40
CA ALA A 45 14.38 -4.16 14.40
C ALA A 45 14.39 -3.25 15.64
N ASN A 46 15.51 -3.19 16.38
CA ASN A 46 15.64 -2.35 17.59
C ASN A 46 16.20 -0.93 17.30
N ASN A 47 16.10 -0.49 16.06
CA ASN A 47 16.66 0.75 15.53
C ASN A 47 15.58 1.47 14.67
N ALA A 48 15.91 2.62 14.10
CA ALA A 48 14.96 3.47 13.34
C ALA A 48 14.22 2.74 12.20
N TRP A 49 14.73 1.58 11.77
CA TRP A 49 14.08 0.69 10.81
C TRP A 49 12.76 0.09 11.30
N LYS A 50 12.49 0.08 12.62
CA LYS A 50 11.20 -0.30 13.19
C LYS A 50 10.03 0.51 12.62
N TYR A 51 10.26 1.78 12.28
CA TYR A 51 9.24 2.66 11.70
C TYR A 51 8.85 2.26 10.28
N VAL A 52 9.70 1.51 9.56
CA VAL A 52 9.34 0.91 8.27
C VAL A 52 8.20 -0.09 8.45
N GLY A 53 8.06 -0.71 9.62
CA GLY A 53 6.91 -1.55 9.98
C GLY A 53 5.56 -0.83 10.00
N LEU A 54 5.55 0.51 10.02
CA LEU A 54 4.32 1.32 9.96
C LEU A 54 3.86 1.64 8.53
N THR A 55 4.67 1.32 7.52
CA THR A 55 4.30 1.50 6.09
C THR A 55 2.94 0.93 5.70
N PRO A 56 2.53 -0.31 6.09
CA PRO A 56 1.19 -0.81 5.75
C PRO A 56 0.08 0.03 6.38
N VAL A 57 0.28 0.62 7.56
CA VAL A 57 -0.72 1.49 8.20
C VAL A 57 -0.92 2.76 7.37
N ILE A 58 0.18 3.40 6.94
CA ILE A 58 0.15 4.60 6.10
C ILE A 58 -0.53 4.29 4.75
N LEU A 59 -0.20 3.14 4.16
CA LEU A 59 -0.84 2.67 2.93
C LEU A 59 -2.33 2.42 3.08
N LEU A 60 -2.76 1.88 4.22
CA LEU A 60 -4.17 1.66 4.52
C LEU A 60 -4.93 2.99 4.63
N VAL A 61 -4.35 4.01 5.27
CA VAL A 61 -4.94 5.36 5.31
C VAL A 61 -5.07 5.93 3.89
N LEU A 62 -4.02 5.85 3.07
CA LEU A 62 -4.04 6.33 1.69
C LEU A 62 -5.09 5.60 0.84
N THR A 63 -5.19 4.29 1.03
CA THR A 63 -6.17 3.39 0.43
C THR A 63 -7.60 3.86 0.75
N ILE A 64 -7.88 4.18 2.01
CA ILE A 64 -9.19 4.71 2.46
C ILE A 64 -9.47 6.08 1.83
N LEU A 65 -8.50 7.00 1.82
CA LEU A 65 -8.67 8.32 1.21
C LEU A 65 -9.01 8.22 -0.28
N ILE A 66 -8.29 7.39 -1.02
CA ILE A 66 -8.51 7.17 -2.46
C ILE A 66 -9.86 6.47 -2.70
N TRP A 67 -10.28 5.57 -1.82
CA TRP A 67 -11.62 4.98 -1.89
C TRP A 67 -12.72 6.03 -1.77
N PHE A 68 -12.63 6.94 -0.79
CA PHE A 68 -13.59 8.03 -0.62
C PHE A 68 -13.65 8.96 -1.85
N ILE A 69 -12.49 9.31 -2.42
CA ILE A 69 -12.40 10.12 -3.64
C ILE A 69 -13.04 9.40 -4.83
N SER A 70 -12.74 8.11 -5.00
CA SER A 70 -13.28 7.28 -6.09
C SER A 70 -14.81 7.14 -5.99
N LYS A 71 -15.35 6.96 -4.77
CA LYS A 71 -16.80 6.92 -4.53
C LYS A 71 -17.49 8.23 -4.92
N LYS A 72 -16.89 9.38 -4.59
CA LYS A 72 -17.40 10.70 -4.99
C LYS A 72 -17.41 10.88 -6.50
N LYS A 73 -16.36 10.43 -7.19
CA LYS A 73 -16.25 10.52 -8.67
C LYS A 73 -17.34 9.70 -9.37
N MET A 74 -17.64 8.52 -8.86
CA MET A 74 -18.70 7.64 -9.41
C MET A 74 -20.11 8.20 -9.19
N SER A 75 -20.33 8.93 -8.08
CA SER A 75 -21.60 9.61 -7.80
C SER A 75 -21.83 10.82 -8.72
N ALA A 76 -20.77 11.52 -9.12
CA ALA A 76 -20.87 12.68 -10.01
C ALA A 76 -21.17 12.31 -11.47
N TYR A 77 -20.84 11.09 -11.90
CA TYR A 77 -21.10 10.61 -13.28
C TYR A 77 -22.53 10.08 -13.47
N LYS A 78 -23.29 9.89 -12.38
CA LYS A 78 -24.69 9.41 -12.42
C LYS A 78 -25.72 10.54 -12.28
N GLY A 79 -25.29 11.80 -12.21
CA GLY A 79 -26.17 12.98 -12.11
C GLY A 79 -26.46 13.60 -13.45
#